data_AF-D8M9Q6-F1
#
_entry.id   AF-D8M9Q6-F1
#
_cell.length_a   1.000
_cell.length_b   1.000
_cell.length_c   1.000
_cell.angle_alpha   90.00
_cell.angle_beta   90.00
_cell.angle_gamma   90.00
#
_symmetry.space_group_name_H-M   'P 1'
#
loop_
_entity.id
_entity.type
_entity.pdbx_description
1 polymer ?
#
loop_
_entity_poly.entity_id
_entity_poly.type
_entity_poly.pdbx_seq_one_letter_code
_entity_poly.pdbx_strand_id
1 'polypeptide(L)' 'MDTSEKGLQRSVPKGFAYVYVHWSNITGAEGSLTHVIEDEKTFKRNFAQDVLAGMMDLPTSKMLRYSEASIQSVVEYR' A
#
# COMPACT_ATOMS: atom_id res chain seq x y z
N MET A 1 7.33 2.19 -11.57
CA MET A 1 7.75 3.35 -12.38
C MET A 1 8.03 4.52 -11.45
N ASP A 2 9.18 5.18 -11.59
CA ASP A 2 9.50 6.41 -10.85
C ASP A 2 8.67 7.60 -11.35
N THR A 3 8.08 8.34 -10.42
CA THR A 3 7.25 9.52 -10.67
C THR A 3 7.77 10.78 -9.98
N SER A 4 8.95 10.72 -9.36
CA SER A 4 9.50 11.78 -8.51
C SER A 4 9.76 13.08 -9.28
N GLU A 5 10.19 13.00 -10.54
CA GLU A 5 10.45 14.19 -11.37
C GLU A 5 9.23 14.66 -12.16
N LYS A 6 8.53 13.73 -12.83
CA LYS A 6 7.42 14.05 -13.75
C LYS A 6 6.07 14.19 -13.06
N GLY A 7 5.93 13.70 -11.83
CA GLY A 7 4.68 13.67 -11.08
C GLY A 7 3.67 12.62 -11.59
N LEU A 8 2.69 12.28 -10.75
CA LEU A 8 1.71 11.23 -11.01
C LEU A 8 0.81 11.50 -12.23
N GLN A 9 0.35 12.73 -12.43
CA GLN A 9 -0.58 13.06 -13.51
C GLN A 9 0.02 12.95 -14.92
N ARG A 10 1.33 13.17 -15.05
CA ARG A 10 2.06 12.97 -16.33
C ARG A 10 2.53 11.54 -16.51
N SER A 11 2.30 10.71 -15.50
CA SER A 11 2.85 9.37 -15.37
C SER A 11 1.82 8.30 -15.64
N VAL A 12 0.57 8.53 -15.24
CA VAL A 12 -0.51 7.57 -15.41
C VAL A 12 -1.59 8.19 -16.30
N PRO A 13 -1.99 7.54 -17.40
CA PRO A 13 -3.11 8.02 -18.22
C PRO A 13 -4.40 8.08 -17.42
N LYS A 14 -5.27 9.03 -17.76
CA LYS A 14 -6.58 9.16 -17.10
C LYS A 14 -7.41 7.89 -17.28
N GLY A 15 -8.10 7.47 -16.23
CA GLY A 15 -9.01 6.32 -16.24
C GLY A 15 -8.36 4.96 -15.95
N PHE A 16 -7.05 4.91 -15.72
CA PHE A 16 -6.36 3.68 -15.32
C PHE A 16 -6.33 3.54 -13.81
N ALA A 17 -6.52 2.31 -13.31
CA ALA A 17 -6.24 1.96 -11.93
C ALA A 17 -4.72 1.92 -11.69
N TYR A 18 -4.28 2.34 -10.51
CA TYR A 18 -2.86 2.33 -10.15
C TYR A 18 -2.64 2.25 -8.64
N VAL A 19 -1.48 1.74 -8.24
CA VAL A 19 -0.92 1.93 -6.90
C VAL A 19 0.11 3.05 -6.97
N TYR A 20 -0.01 4.00 -6.05
CA TYR A 20 0.94 5.11 -5.90
C TYR A 20 1.52 5.11 -4.50
N VAL A 21 2.84 5.19 -4.41
CA VAL A 21 3.60 5.29 -3.18
C VAL A 21 4.42 6.56 -3.24
N HIS A 22 4.28 7.39 -2.21
CA HIS A 22 5.06 8.61 -2.03
C HIS A 22 5.67 8.58 -0.64
N TRP A 23 6.94 8.94 -0.55
CA TRP A 23 7.63 9.09 0.73
C TRP A 23 8.34 10.43 0.78
N SER A 24 8.28 11.03 1.95
CA SER A 24 9.11 12.16 2.32
C SER A 24 9.81 11.85 3.64
N ASN A 25 11.02 12.36 3.78
CA ASN A 25 11.80 12.25 5.01
C ASN A 25 12.13 13.66 5.49
N ILE A 26 12.16 13.87 6.81
CA ILE A 26 12.61 15.11 7.45
C ILE A 26 14.05 15.49 6.99
N THR A 27 14.90 14.51 6.69
CA THR A 27 16.32 14.71 6.34
C THR A 27 16.78 14.05 5.03
N GLY A 28 15.89 13.37 4.31
CA GLY A 28 16.24 12.53 3.16
C GLY A 28 15.51 12.94 1.88
N ALA A 29 15.95 12.36 0.76
CA ALA A 29 15.33 12.61 -0.54
C ALA A 29 13.89 12.11 -0.57
N GLU A 30 12.97 13.00 -0.95
CA GLU A 30 11.61 12.63 -1.29
C GLU A 30 11.61 11.79 -2.56
N GLY A 31 10.62 10.91 -2.68
CA GLY A 31 10.49 10.07 -3.86
C GLY A 31 9.09 9.50 -4.01
N SER A 32 8.81 9.02 -5.21
CA SER A 32 7.54 8.41 -5.53
C SER A 32 7.64 7.34 -6.61
N LEU A 33 6.83 6.30 -6.43
CA LEU A 33 6.69 5.20 -7.36
C LEU A 33 5.21 4.98 -7.67
N THR A 34 4.94 4.66 -8.92
CA THR A 34 3.63 4.19 -9.36
C THR A 34 3.72 2.84 -10.06
N HIS A 35 2.66 2.05 -9.93
CA HIS A 35 2.43 0.84 -10.70
C HIS A 35 1.01 0.87 -11.26
N VAL A 36 0.88 0.86 -12.58
CA VAL A 36 -0.42 0.81 -13.25
C VAL A 36 -0.96 -0.62 -13.14
N ILE A 37 -2.24 -0.75 -12.78
CA ILE A 37 -2.91 -2.03 -12.63
C ILE A 37 -3.61 -2.36 -13.94
N GLU A 38 -3.24 -3.48 -14.56
CA GLU A 38 -3.81 -3.93 -15.83
C GLU A 38 -5.10 -4.74 -15.64
N ASP A 39 -5.14 -5.64 -14.65
CA ASP A 39 -6.31 -6.45 -14.32
C ASP A 39 -6.63 -6.42 -12.82
N GLU A 40 -7.64 -5.62 -12.46
CA GLU A 40 -8.14 -5.47 -11.09
C GLU A 40 -8.68 -6.77 -10.48
N LYS A 41 -9.06 -7.77 -11.28
CA LYS A 41 -9.56 -9.05 -10.76
C LYS A 41 -8.45 -9.90 -10.16
N THR A 42 -7.25 -9.78 -10.71
CA THR A 42 -6.04 -10.48 -10.22
C THR A 42 -5.30 -9.67 -9.17
N PHE A 43 -5.43 -8.34 -9.22
CA PHE A 43 -4.73 -7.46 -8.30
C PHE A 43 -5.28 -7.57 -6.87
N LYS A 44 -4.40 -7.84 -5.90
CA LYS A 44 -4.80 -7.98 -4.50
C LYS A 44 -5.26 -6.64 -3.96
N ARG A 45 -6.55 -6.52 -3.62
CA ARG A 45 -7.14 -5.29 -3.03
C ARG A 45 -6.36 -4.76 -1.82
N ASN A 46 -5.78 -5.65 -1.02
CA ASN A 46 -5.03 -5.30 0.19
C ASN A 46 -3.51 -5.26 -0.03
N PHE A 47 -3.03 -5.20 -1.28
CA PHE A 47 -1.61 -5.26 -1.61
C PHE A 47 -0.76 -4.29 -0.77
N ALA A 48 -1.15 -3.01 -0.72
CA ALA A 48 -0.39 -1.99 0.02
C ALA A 48 -0.35 -2.26 1.54
N GLN A 49 -1.47 -2.75 2.10
CA GLN A 49 -1.53 -3.12 3.52
C GLN A 49 -0.60 -4.29 3.82
N ASP A 50 -0.53 -5.29 2.94
CA ASP A 50 0.35 -6.45 3.15
C ASP A 50 1.83 -6.10 3.01
N VAL A 51 2.17 -5.20 2.10
CA VAL A 51 3.54 -4.68 1.98
C VAL A 51 3.94 -3.97 3.28
N LEU A 52 3.10 -3.06 3.78
CA LEU A 52 3.34 -2.37 5.05
C LEU A 52 3.41 -3.33 6.24
N ALA A 53 2.52 -4.32 6.29
CA ALA A 53 2.55 -5.35 7.33
C ALA A 53 3.88 -6.13 7.30
N GLY A 54 4.32 -6.58 6.12
CA GLY A 54 5.62 -7.25 5.96
C GLY A 54 6.80 -6.37 6.34
N MET A 55 6.76 -5.07 6.04
CA MET A 55 7.80 -4.11 6.45
C MET A 55 7.87 -3.92 7.97
N MET A 56 6.76 -4.10 8.69
CA MET A 56 6.67 -3.96 10.14
C MET A 56 6.74 -5.31 10.89
N ASP A 57 7.00 -6.41 10.17
CA ASP A 57 6.96 -7.78 10.72
C ASP A 57 5.59 -8.14 11.35
N LEU A 58 4.51 -7.64 10.76
CA LEU A 58 3.13 -7.92 11.17
C LEU A 58 2.49 -9.01 10.29
N PRO A 59 1.50 -9.74 10.81
CA PRO A 59 0.67 -10.64 10.01
C PRO A 59 0.02 -9.90 8.84
N THR A 60 0.06 -10.51 7.64
CA THR A 60 -0.60 -9.96 6.46
C THR A 60 -2.12 -9.88 6.65
N SER A 61 -2.82 -9.07 5.86
CA SER A 61 -4.29 -8.98 5.87
C SER A 61 -4.98 -10.32 5.62
N LYS A 62 -4.32 -11.25 4.91
CA LYS A 62 -4.80 -12.63 4.73
C LYS A 62 -4.75 -13.42 6.04
N MET A 63 -3.78 -13.15 6.90
CA MET A 63 -3.67 -13.72 8.25
C MET A 63 -4.57 -13.01 9.26
N LEU A 64 -4.86 -11.72 9.07
CA LEU A 64 -5.80 -10.97 9.92
C LEU A 64 -7.27 -11.20 9.58
N ARG A 65 -7.58 -11.92 8.48
CA ARG A 65 -8.94 -12.38 8.16
C ARG A 65 -9.49 -13.45 9.12
N TYR A 66 -8.77 -13.79 10.18
CA TYR A 66 -9.30 -14.52 11.33
C TYR A 66 -10.11 -13.56 12.23
N SER A 67 -11.39 -13.37 11.86
CA SER A 67 -12.56 -12.89 12.61
C SER A 67 -12.45 -11.64 13.52
N GLU A 68 -13.52 -10.84 13.54
CA GLU A 68 -13.73 -9.71 14.48
C GLU A 68 -13.38 -10.02 15.95
N ALA A 69 -13.43 -11.30 16.34
CA ALA A 69 -13.06 -11.78 17.66
C ALA A 69 -11.58 -11.55 18.04
N SER A 70 -10.64 -11.51 17.08
CA SER A 70 -9.20 -11.35 17.40
C SER A 70 -8.77 -9.90 17.60
N ILE A 71 -9.52 -8.93 17.05
CA ILE A 71 -9.21 -7.50 17.20
C ILE A 71 -9.62 -7.02 18.60
N GLN A 72 -10.75 -7.51 19.13
CA GLN A 72 -11.21 -7.20 20.49
C GLN A 72 -10.16 -7.55 21.56
N SER A 73 -9.53 -8.73 21.44
CA SER A 73 -8.55 -9.21 22.43
C SER A 73 -7.24 -8.42 22.48
N VAL A 74 -6.88 -7.72 21.39
CA VAL A 74 -5.67 -6.87 21.36
C VAL A 74 -5.94 -5.50 21.97
N VAL A 75 -7.17 -4.99 21.85
CA VAL A 75 -7.57 -3.68 22.39
C VAL A 75 -7.87 -3.75 23.88
N GLU A 76 -8.42 -4.86 24.38
CA GLU A 76 -8.73 -5.05 25.82
C GLU A 76 -7.51 -5.24 26.72
N TYR A 77 -6.31 -5.44 26.16
CA TYR A 77 -5.07 -5.62 26.94
C TYR A 77 -4.24 -4.33 27.06
N ARG A 78 -4.88 -3.16 26.96
CA ARG A 78 -4.28 -1.85 27.23
C ARG A 78 -5.01 -1.11 28.34
#